data_AF-A0A6J1SDE0-F1
#
_entry.id   AF-A0A6J1SDE0-F1
#
_cell.length_a   1.000
_cell.length_b   1.000
_cell.length_c   1.000
_cell.angle_alpha   90.00
_cell.angle_beta   90.00
_cell.angle_gamma   90.00
#
_symmetry.space_group_name_H-M   'P 1'
#
loop_
_entity.id
_entity.type
_entity.pdbx_description
1 polymer ?
#
loop_
_entity_poly.entity_id
_entity_poly.type
_entity_poly.pdbx_seq_one_letter_code
_entity_poly.pdbx_strand_id
1 'polypeptide(L)'
;MLPHSFMRSALRTAHCGPLGGVIVPKQQVRLPSAVDFSTAGSNAGSQQNAVEDALSPGNVLSAASREACLRRLSRMSSLRPPSAPPPGAAKPKEAAILVSLCLVGDEVCLLYTLRSPHMSSHRGQVSYPGGMKDDEDADHEATALRETEEELGISRDQVEIWGRCPPMESANRVTCQPIIGYLGSVDVNRLEYNPKEVGDVFTIPLRYLCDENNFRYTQFRTGKGYVIPVFLGGKYKVWGLTAGVTHIFLSALLPTIYKNKVHYIKPIKF
;
A
#
# COMPACT_ATOMS: atom_id res chain seq x y z
N MET A 1 -12.47 52.63 -5.99
CA MET A 1 -11.00 52.72 -5.80
C MET A 1 -10.57 51.54 -4.93
N LEU A 2 -9.87 50.57 -5.51
CA LEU A 2 -9.07 49.55 -4.80
C LEU A 2 -7.70 50.17 -4.44
N PRO A 3 -7.00 49.67 -3.41
CA PRO A 3 -5.82 48.83 -3.72
C PRO A 3 -5.45 47.70 -2.74
N HIS A 4 -4.83 46.67 -3.33
CA HIS A 4 -3.75 45.75 -2.91
C HIS A 4 -3.19 45.74 -1.46
N SER A 5 -3.09 44.52 -0.87
CA SER A 5 -1.83 43.77 -0.60
C SER A 5 -2.08 42.66 0.45
N PHE A 6 -1.98 41.38 0.10
CA PHE A 6 -0.80 40.51 0.30
C PHE A 6 -0.16 40.61 1.70
N MET A 7 -0.49 39.65 2.58
CA MET A 7 0.37 39.29 3.71
C MET A 7 0.73 37.79 3.66
N ARG A 8 2.00 37.56 3.36
CA ARG A 8 2.72 36.29 3.50
C ARG A 8 3.10 36.10 4.97
N SER A 9 2.97 34.88 5.49
CA SER A 9 3.71 34.39 6.67
C SER A 9 4.04 32.92 6.40
N ALA A 10 5.23 32.58 5.92
CA ALA A 10 6.48 32.41 6.68
C ALA A 10 6.42 31.24 7.68
N LEU A 11 6.41 30.02 7.17
CA LEU A 11 6.92 28.85 7.90
C LEU A 11 8.06 28.21 7.10
N ARG A 12 9.17 28.07 7.82
CA ARG A 12 10.52 27.76 7.34
C ARG A 12 10.58 26.42 6.61
N THR A 13 11.28 26.44 5.49
CA THR A 13 11.82 25.27 4.80
C THR A 13 12.69 24.44 5.73
N ALA A 14 12.25 23.22 6.06
CA ALA A 14 13.15 22.14 6.44
C ALA A 14 13.59 21.45 5.14
N HIS A 15 14.83 21.72 4.72
CA HIS A 15 15.50 20.92 3.70
C HIS A 15 15.65 19.48 4.21
N CYS A 16 14.86 18.56 3.66
CA CYS A 16 15.10 17.13 3.82
C CYS A 16 16.04 16.71 2.68
N GLY A 17 17.32 16.51 3.00
CA GLY A 17 18.28 15.89 2.10
C GLY A 17 17.85 14.45 1.72
N PRO A 18 18.48 13.84 0.70
CA PRO A 18 18.05 12.55 0.19
C PRO A 18 18.20 11.48 1.28
N LEU A 19 17.08 10.91 1.73
CA LEU A 19 17.06 9.75 2.61
C LEU A 19 17.66 8.57 1.83
N GLY A 20 18.95 8.32 2.05
CA GLY A 20 19.71 7.21 1.47
C GLY A 20 19.23 5.86 1.99
N GLY A 21 18.17 5.32 1.38
CA GLY A 21 17.82 3.91 1.48
C GLY A 21 18.63 3.11 0.47
N VAL A 22 19.33 2.07 0.91
CA VAL A 22 19.98 1.12 0.00
C VAL A 22 18.95 0.08 -0.41
N ILE A 23 18.70 -0.05 -1.71
CA ILE A 23 17.97 -1.21 -2.26
C ILE A 23 18.92 -2.40 -2.08
N VAL A 24 18.50 -3.39 -1.29
CA VAL A 24 19.32 -4.59 -1.07
C VAL A 24 18.97 -5.59 -2.18
N PRO A 25 19.89 -5.89 -3.12
CA PRO A 25 19.68 -7.02 -4.03
C PRO A 25 19.72 -8.33 -3.22
N LYS A 26 18.87 -9.32 -3.58
CA LYS A 26 18.99 -10.68 -3.03
C LYS A 26 20.43 -11.15 -3.26
N GLN A 27 21.13 -11.60 -2.22
CA GLN A 27 22.41 -12.29 -2.41
C GLN A 27 22.18 -13.48 -3.32
N GLN A 28 22.79 -13.45 -4.49
CA GLN A 28 22.79 -14.57 -5.42
C GLN A 28 23.73 -15.62 -4.84
N VAL A 29 23.16 -16.65 -4.21
CA VAL A 29 23.92 -17.86 -3.87
C VAL A 29 24.40 -18.45 -5.20
N ARG A 30 25.71 -18.48 -5.43
CA ARG A 30 26.32 -19.14 -6.59
C ARG A 30 25.91 -20.62 -6.55
N LEU A 31 25.09 -21.03 -7.52
CA LEU A 31 24.89 -22.45 -7.80
C LEU A 31 26.16 -23.01 -8.46
N PRO A 32 26.57 -24.26 -8.15
CA PRO A 32 27.61 -24.93 -8.90
C PRO A 32 27.16 -25.12 -10.37
N SER A 33 28.14 -25.05 -11.27
CA SER A 33 27.98 -25.10 -12.71
C SER A 33 27.36 -26.41 -13.21
N ALA A 34 26.44 -26.25 -14.16
CA ALA A 34 26.00 -27.19 -15.19
C ALA A 34 25.80 -28.66 -14.78
N VAL A 35 24.54 -29.01 -14.52
CA VAL A 35 24.03 -30.37 -14.77
C VAL A 35 22.96 -30.23 -15.84
N ASP A 36 23.20 -30.87 -16.99
CA ASP A 36 22.24 -30.98 -18.08
C ASP A 36 20.93 -31.60 -17.57
N PHE A 37 19.81 -30.92 -17.81
CA PHE A 37 18.47 -31.47 -17.60
C PHE A 37 17.63 -31.21 -18.85
N SER A 38 17.75 -32.10 -19.84
CA SER A 38 16.70 -32.31 -20.83
C SER A 38 15.60 -33.19 -20.21
N THR A 39 14.69 -32.60 -19.42
CA THR A 39 13.31 -33.07 -19.18
C THR A 39 12.67 -32.23 -18.05
N ALA A 40 12.03 -31.11 -18.40
CA ALA A 40 11.17 -30.35 -17.47
C ALA A 40 10.04 -29.65 -18.23
N GLY A 41 9.09 -30.43 -18.75
CA GLY A 41 7.96 -29.90 -19.53
C GLY A 41 6.59 -29.93 -18.83
N SER A 42 6.45 -30.60 -17.67
CA SER A 42 5.11 -31.01 -17.20
C SER A 42 4.68 -30.44 -15.84
N ASN A 43 5.58 -29.84 -15.05
CA ASN A 43 5.31 -29.44 -13.65
C ASN A 43 5.09 -27.93 -13.45
N ALA A 44 5.51 -27.10 -14.41
CA ALA A 44 5.33 -25.66 -14.35
C ALA A 44 3.86 -25.26 -14.63
N GLY A 45 3.23 -25.90 -15.62
CA GLY A 45 1.83 -25.62 -15.99
C GLY A 45 0.81 -26.00 -14.92
N SER A 46 1.05 -27.05 -14.13
CA SER A 46 0.16 -27.48 -13.05
C SER A 46 0.18 -26.54 -11.85
N GLN A 47 1.36 -26.00 -11.48
CA GLN A 47 1.49 -25.02 -10.41
C GLN A 47 0.92 -23.66 -10.80
N GLN A 48 1.09 -23.26 -12.07
CA GLN A 48 0.58 -21.98 -12.57
C GLN A 48 -0.96 -21.96 -12.59
N ASN A 49 -1.59 -23.04 -13.05
CA ASN A 49 -3.05 -23.19 -13.02
C ASN A 49 -3.62 -23.18 -11.59
N ALA A 50 -2.91 -23.75 -10.61
CA ALA A 50 -3.35 -23.74 -9.21
C ALA A 50 -3.27 -22.34 -8.57
N VAL A 51 -2.27 -21.53 -8.94
CA VAL A 51 -2.16 -20.14 -8.49
C VAL A 51 -3.25 -19.27 -9.13
N GLU A 52 -3.52 -19.47 -10.41
CA GLU A 52 -4.61 -18.76 -11.11
C GLU A 52 -5.98 -19.06 -10.52
N ASP A 53 -6.28 -20.34 -10.24
CA ASP A 53 -7.52 -20.74 -9.58
C ASP A 53 -7.65 -20.12 -8.18
N ALA A 54 -6.58 -20.19 -7.37
CA ALA A 54 -6.57 -19.60 -6.02
C ALA A 54 -6.76 -18.07 -6.02
N LEU A 55 -6.37 -17.39 -7.10
CA LEU A 55 -6.52 -15.94 -7.29
C LEU A 55 -7.81 -15.55 -8.02
N SER A 56 -8.66 -16.52 -8.40
CA SER A 56 -9.92 -16.24 -9.06
C SER A 56 -10.84 -15.36 -8.19
N PRO A 57 -11.70 -14.53 -8.80
CA PRO A 57 -12.67 -13.71 -8.08
C PRO A 57 -13.52 -14.51 -7.08
N GLY A 58 -14.00 -15.69 -7.48
CA GLY A 58 -14.84 -16.54 -6.65
C GLY A 58 -14.14 -17.02 -5.38
N ASN A 59 -12.83 -17.27 -5.43
CA ASN A 59 -12.06 -17.68 -4.27
C ASN A 59 -11.68 -16.48 -3.39
N VAL A 60 -11.08 -15.44 -3.98
CA VAL A 60 -10.53 -14.29 -3.24
C VAL A 60 -11.62 -13.43 -2.61
N LEU A 61 -12.72 -13.18 -3.32
CA LEU A 61 -13.82 -12.30 -2.90
C LEU A 61 -14.93 -13.05 -2.14
N SER A 62 -14.77 -14.34 -1.90
CA SER A 62 -15.74 -15.11 -1.10
C SER A 62 -15.87 -14.59 0.33
N ALA A 63 -17.06 -14.74 0.91
CA ALA A 63 -17.29 -14.43 2.33
C ALA A 63 -16.31 -15.17 3.25
N ALA A 64 -16.01 -16.44 2.95
CA ALA A 64 -15.05 -17.24 3.72
C ALA A 64 -13.62 -16.67 3.67
N SER A 65 -13.17 -16.22 2.50
CA SER A 65 -11.88 -15.54 2.32
C SER A 65 -11.84 -14.22 3.09
N ARG A 66 -12.87 -13.38 2.94
CA ARG A 66 -13.04 -12.12 3.67
C ARG A 66 -12.94 -12.33 5.18
N GLU A 67 -13.74 -13.23 5.74
CA GLU A 67 -13.72 -13.50 7.18
C GLU A 67 -12.36 -14.03 7.65
N ALA A 68 -11.75 -14.95 6.91
CA ALA A 68 -10.44 -15.50 7.26
C ALA A 68 -9.35 -14.42 7.23
N CYS A 69 -9.40 -13.51 6.26
CA CYS A 69 -8.52 -12.35 6.16
C CYS A 69 -8.66 -11.46 7.41
N LEU A 70 -9.88 -11.05 7.76
CA LEU A 70 -10.15 -10.19 8.91
C LEU A 70 -9.73 -10.84 10.24
N ARG A 71 -9.97 -12.14 10.41
CA ARG A 71 -9.49 -12.90 11.56
C ARG A 71 -7.97 -12.87 11.69
N ARG A 72 -7.23 -12.98 10.58
CA ARG A 72 -5.76 -12.88 10.61
C ARG A 72 -5.31 -11.47 10.93
N LEU A 73 -5.89 -10.45 10.30
CA LEU A 73 -5.56 -9.04 10.55
C LEU A 73 -5.73 -8.65 12.01
N SER A 74 -6.77 -9.15 12.69
CA SER A 74 -7.00 -8.88 14.12
C SER A 74 -5.87 -9.34 15.06
N ARG A 75 -4.99 -10.23 14.57
CA ARG A 75 -3.87 -10.81 15.33
C ARG A 75 -2.50 -10.31 14.85
N MET A 76 -2.48 -9.50 13.80
CA MET A 76 -1.25 -8.97 13.22
C MET A 76 -0.86 -7.65 13.88
N SER A 77 0.45 -7.40 13.98
CA SER A 77 0.99 -6.08 14.24
C SER A 77 1.38 -5.40 12.93
N SER A 78 1.32 -4.06 12.90
CA SER A 78 1.83 -3.32 11.74
C SER A 78 3.35 -3.24 11.77
N LEU A 79 3.96 -2.98 10.61
CA LEU A 79 5.42 -2.82 10.49
C LEU A 79 5.95 -1.58 11.23
N ARG A 80 5.07 -0.59 11.47
CA ARG A 80 5.35 0.62 12.24
C ARG A 80 4.13 0.94 13.11
N PRO A 81 3.96 0.27 14.26
CA PRO A 81 2.82 0.54 15.13
C PRO A 81 2.86 1.99 15.66
N PRO A 82 1.70 2.63 15.88
CA PRO A 82 1.63 3.94 16.50
C PRO A 82 2.34 3.96 17.86
N SER A 83 3.20 4.95 18.02
CA SER A 83 3.94 5.20 19.25
C SER A 83 3.04 5.97 20.22
N ALA A 84 3.13 5.67 21.52
CA ALA A 84 2.47 6.50 22.53
C ALA A 84 3.00 7.94 22.44
N PRO A 85 2.12 8.97 22.43
CA PRO A 85 2.56 10.35 22.45
C PRO A 85 3.29 10.65 23.77
N PRO A 86 4.32 11.52 23.76
CA PRO A 86 4.93 12.01 24.98
C PRO A 86 3.88 12.67 25.89
N PRO A 87 4.06 12.63 27.23
CA PRO A 87 3.22 13.38 28.14
C PRO A 87 3.16 14.87 27.75
N GLY A 88 1.96 15.43 27.64
CA GLY A 88 1.74 16.84 27.27
C GLY A 88 1.87 17.16 25.78
N ALA A 89 2.11 16.18 24.91
CA ALA A 89 2.10 16.40 23.47
C ALA A 89 0.67 16.63 22.95
N ALA A 90 0.56 17.38 21.85
CA ALA A 90 -0.69 17.50 21.10
C ALA A 90 -1.19 16.12 20.63
N LYS A 91 -2.50 15.99 20.43
CA LYS A 91 -3.11 14.76 19.90
C LYS A 91 -2.38 14.32 18.61
N PRO A 92 -2.09 13.02 18.45
CA PRO A 92 -1.52 12.51 17.22
C PRO A 92 -2.42 12.89 16.03
N LYS A 93 -1.78 13.27 14.93
CA LYS A 93 -2.51 13.47 13.68
C LYS A 93 -2.97 12.13 13.15
N GLU A 94 -4.24 12.04 12.75
CA GLU A 94 -4.86 10.82 12.23
C GLU A 94 -5.22 10.96 10.76
N ALA A 95 -5.13 9.86 10.04
CA ALA A 95 -5.45 9.74 8.63
C ALA A 95 -6.10 8.39 8.37
N ALA A 96 -6.89 8.29 7.31
CA ALA A 96 -7.43 7.02 6.86
C ALA A 96 -7.23 6.84 5.36
N ILE A 97 -7.01 5.60 4.94
CA ILE A 97 -6.86 5.24 3.53
C ILE A 97 -7.73 4.05 3.20
N LEU A 98 -8.20 3.97 1.96
CA LEU A 98 -8.96 2.85 1.46
C LEU A 98 -8.06 1.87 0.69
N VAL A 99 -7.78 0.72 1.32
CA VAL A 99 -7.23 -0.47 0.64
C VAL A 99 -8.29 -0.97 -0.33
N SER A 100 -8.16 -0.48 -1.56
CA SER A 100 -9.20 -0.51 -2.59
C SER A 100 -9.12 -1.79 -3.42
N LEU A 101 -9.82 -2.83 -2.99
CA LEU A 101 -9.95 -4.09 -3.72
C LEU A 101 -10.99 -3.92 -4.84
N CYS A 102 -10.70 -4.39 -6.05
CA CYS A 102 -11.60 -4.24 -7.19
C CYS A 102 -11.45 -5.39 -8.19
N LEU A 103 -12.40 -5.50 -9.12
CA LEU A 103 -12.30 -6.33 -10.30
C LEU A 103 -12.02 -5.47 -11.53
N VAL A 104 -10.99 -5.82 -12.30
CA VAL A 104 -10.74 -5.25 -13.63
C VAL A 104 -10.82 -6.40 -14.63
N GLY A 105 -11.91 -6.45 -15.39
CA GLY A 105 -12.29 -7.68 -16.08
C GLY A 105 -12.51 -8.81 -15.07
N ASP A 106 -11.86 -9.96 -15.29
CA ASP A 106 -11.93 -11.12 -14.40
C ASP A 106 -10.78 -11.18 -13.38
N GLU A 107 -10.02 -10.10 -13.22
CA GLU A 107 -8.83 -10.07 -12.37
C GLU A 107 -9.07 -9.27 -11.08
N VAL A 108 -8.82 -9.92 -9.95
CA VAL A 108 -8.80 -9.22 -8.66
C VAL A 108 -7.56 -8.34 -8.56
N CYS A 109 -7.77 -7.07 -8.26
CA CYS A 109 -6.76 -6.03 -8.29
C CYS A 109 -6.82 -5.16 -7.03
N LEU A 110 -5.70 -4.48 -6.75
CA LEU A 110 -5.68 -3.33 -5.85
C LEU A 110 -5.56 -2.04 -6.67
N LEU A 111 -6.45 -1.09 -6.39
CA LEU A 111 -6.43 0.26 -6.97
C LEU A 111 -5.53 1.18 -6.15
N TYR A 112 -4.75 1.99 -6.86
CA TYR A 112 -3.84 2.97 -6.32
C TYR A 112 -3.97 4.30 -7.05
N THR A 113 -3.54 5.36 -6.38
CA THR A 113 -3.38 6.69 -6.94
C THR A 113 -1.90 7.05 -7.02
N LEU A 114 -1.52 7.78 -8.07
CA LEU A 114 -0.26 8.51 -8.11
C LEU A 114 -0.55 9.95 -7.68
N ARG A 115 0.07 10.42 -6.61
CA ARG A 115 -0.14 11.79 -6.13
C ARG A 115 0.34 12.82 -7.14
N SER A 116 -0.47 13.86 -7.36
CA SER A 116 -0.19 14.93 -8.32
C SER A 116 1.18 15.57 -8.07
N PRO A 117 1.95 15.87 -9.12
CA PRO A 117 3.25 16.54 -8.98
C PRO A 117 3.11 17.96 -8.43
N HIS A 118 1.91 18.54 -8.42
CA HIS A 118 1.65 19.89 -7.94
C HIS A 118 1.41 19.98 -6.43
N MET A 119 1.31 18.85 -5.71
CA MET A 119 1.07 18.84 -4.27
C MET A 119 2.28 19.37 -3.48
N SER A 120 2.03 19.91 -2.29
CA SER A 120 3.09 20.43 -1.41
C SER A 120 3.96 19.32 -0.78
N SER A 121 3.38 18.13 -0.59
CA SER A 121 4.03 16.97 0.04
C SER A 121 3.78 15.67 -0.73
N HIS A 122 4.71 14.70 -0.60
CA HIS A 122 4.55 13.34 -1.15
C HIS A 122 4.30 13.28 -2.67
N ARG A 123 4.75 14.31 -3.42
CA ARG A 123 4.61 14.41 -4.88
C ARG A 123 5.10 13.15 -5.60
N GLY A 124 4.28 12.64 -6.53
CA GLY A 124 4.62 11.48 -7.36
C GLY A 124 4.81 10.17 -6.57
N GLN A 125 4.34 10.11 -5.33
CA GLN A 125 4.31 8.86 -4.57
C GLN A 125 3.02 8.10 -4.86
N VAL A 126 3.13 6.78 -4.92
CA VAL A 126 1.97 5.90 -4.99
C VAL A 126 1.31 5.81 -3.61
N SER A 127 0.00 6.02 -3.56
CA SER A 127 -0.82 5.89 -2.37
C SER A 127 -2.10 5.12 -2.66
N TYR A 128 -2.74 4.64 -1.60
CA TYR A 128 -4.17 4.38 -1.66
C TYR A 128 -4.93 5.72 -1.62
N PRO A 129 -6.16 5.78 -2.15
CA PRO A 129 -6.99 6.96 -1.91
C PRO A 129 -7.25 7.13 -0.42
N GLY A 130 -7.26 8.38 0.03
CA GLY A 130 -7.36 8.71 1.45
C GLY A 130 -6.55 9.92 1.87
N GLY A 131 -6.79 10.36 3.09
CA GLY A 131 -6.24 11.61 3.59
C GLY A 131 -6.38 11.77 5.09
N MET A 132 -6.27 13.02 5.52
CA MET A 132 -6.30 13.38 6.94
C MET A 132 -7.73 13.27 7.46
N LYS A 133 -7.86 12.82 8.71
CA LYS A 133 -9.15 12.86 9.38
C LYS A 133 -9.55 14.31 9.66
N ASP A 134 -10.76 14.68 9.23
CA ASP A 134 -11.38 15.95 9.58
C ASP A 134 -12.12 15.84 10.92
N ASP A 135 -12.37 16.98 11.55
CA ASP A 135 -13.15 17.09 12.78
C ASP A 135 -14.62 16.69 12.55
N GLU A 136 -15.13 16.86 11.32
CA GLU A 136 -16.47 16.46 10.90
C GLU A 136 -16.59 14.94 10.62
N ASP A 137 -15.48 14.24 10.43
CA ASP A 137 -15.49 12.80 10.18
C ASP A 137 -15.85 12.03 11.46
N ALA A 138 -16.94 11.25 11.41
CA ALA A 138 -17.41 10.44 12.53
C ALA A 138 -16.38 9.39 12.98
N ASP A 139 -15.69 8.76 12.03
CA ASP A 139 -14.64 7.77 12.27
C ASP A 139 -13.68 7.67 11.06
N HIS A 140 -12.76 6.71 11.12
CA HIS A 140 -11.78 6.48 10.05
C HIS A 140 -12.39 5.89 8.77
N GLU A 141 -13.54 5.20 8.87
CA GLU A 141 -14.23 4.68 7.68
C GLU A 141 -14.86 5.84 6.92
N ALA A 142 -15.52 6.77 7.63
CA ALA A 142 -16.04 8.01 7.06
C ALA A 142 -14.94 8.84 6.38
N THR A 143 -13.79 9.02 7.03
CA THR A 143 -12.63 9.69 6.42
C THR A 143 -12.17 9.02 5.13
N ALA A 144 -11.96 7.69 5.14
CA ALA A 144 -11.48 6.98 3.95
C ALA A 144 -12.47 7.06 2.78
N LEU A 145 -13.77 6.98 3.06
CA LEU A 145 -14.83 7.10 2.06
C LEU A 145 -14.93 8.51 1.49
N ARG A 146 -14.95 9.54 2.35
CA ARG A 146 -14.98 10.95 1.93
C ARG A 146 -13.82 11.28 1.01
N GLU A 147 -12.60 10.97 1.44
CA GLU A 147 -11.38 11.22 0.67
C GLU A 147 -11.37 10.45 -0.65
N THR A 148 -11.87 9.21 -0.67
CA THR A 148 -11.97 8.42 -1.92
C THR A 148 -12.98 9.05 -2.89
N GLU A 149 -14.09 9.56 -2.38
CA GLU A 149 -15.10 10.27 -3.18
C GLU A 149 -14.54 11.59 -3.74
N GLU A 150 -13.82 12.36 -2.93
CA GLU A 150 -13.16 13.62 -3.35
C GLU A 150 -12.03 13.40 -4.38
N GLU A 151 -11.21 12.36 -4.19
CA GLU A 151 -10.07 12.08 -5.07
C GLU A 151 -10.49 11.40 -6.37
N LEU A 152 -11.46 10.47 -6.33
CA LEU A 152 -11.77 9.54 -7.42
C LEU A 152 -13.23 9.56 -7.90
N GLY A 153 -14.09 10.39 -7.32
CA GLY A 153 -15.52 10.45 -7.66
C GLY A 153 -16.29 9.15 -7.37
N ILE A 154 -15.68 8.18 -6.67
CA ILE A 154 -16.32 6.92 -6.32
C ILE A 154 -17.24 7.19 -5.14
N SER A 155 -18.54 6.98 -5.34
CA SER A 155 -19.51 7.23 -4.29
C SER A 155 -19.31 6.27 -3.13
N ARG A 156 -19.45 6.78 -1.90
CA ARG A 156 -19.35 5.99 -0.67
C ARG A 156 -20.27 4.76 -0.65
N ASP A 157 -21.44 4.84 -1.30
CA ASP A 157 -22.43 3.76 -1.37
C ASP A 157 -22.00 2.60 -2.30
N GLN A 158 -21.00 2.83 -3.15
CA GLN A 158 -20.43 1.80 -4.03
C GLN A 158 -19.33 0.98 -3.34
N VAL A 159 -18.90 1.38 -2.14
CA VAL A 159 -17.79 0.75 -1.43
C VAL A 159 -18.33 -0.22 -0.39
N GLU A 160 -18.12 -1.52 -0.62
CA GLU A 160 -18.40 -2.54 0.39
C GLU A 160 -17.25 -2.60 1.41
N ILE A 161 -17.45 -2.02 2.59
CA ILE A 161 -16.45 -2.07 3.67
C ILE A 161 -16.32 -3.49 4.22
N TRP A 162 -15.11 -4.01 4.19
CA TRP A 162 -14.76 -5.31 4.75
C TRP A 162 -14.39 -5.23 6.22
N GLY A 163 -13.56 -4.26 6.57
CA GLY A 163 -12.99 -4.07 7.90
C GLY A 163 -11.71 -3.25 7.83
N ARG A 164 -10.77 -3.47 8.76
CA ARG A 164 -9.58 -2.63 8.90
C ARG A 164 -8.29 -3.43 9.09
N CYS A 165 -7.18 -2.89 8.58
CA CYS A 165 -5.84 -3.36 8.93
C CYS A 165 -5.36 -2.76 10.26
N PRO A 166 -4.35 -3.33 10.93
CA PRO A 166 -3.67 -2.67 12.04
C PRO A 166 -3.16 -1.28 11.62
N PRO A 167 -3.34 -0.23 12.45
CA PRO A 167 -2.90 1.12 12.13
C PRO A 167 -1.38 1.20 11.99
N MET A 168 -0.90 2.12 11.16
CA MET A 168 0.52 2.28 10.89
C MET A 168 0.94 3.75 10.95
N GLU A 169 2.05 4.02 11.65
CA GLU A 169 2.60 5.35 11.81
C GLU A 169 3.49 5.72 10.62
N SER A 170 3.23 6.88 10.03
CA SER A 170 4.05 7.46 8.97
C SER A 170 5.41 7.95 9.50
N ALA A 171 6.31 8.32 8.60
CA ALA A 171 7.59 8.94 9.00
C ALA A 171 7.39 10.29 9.72
N ASN A 172 6.25 10.95 9.46
CA ASN A 172 5.91 12.26 9.99
C ASN A 172 5.00 12.18 11.24
N ARG A 173 4.95 11.01 11.91
CA ARG A 173 4.12 10.75 13.10
C ARG A 173 2.61 10.95 12.90
N VAL A 174 2.13 10.68 11.70
CA VAL A 174 0.69 10.57 11.42
C VAL A 174 0.30 9.11 11.57
N THR A 175 -0.72 8.83 12.40
CA THR A 175 -1.31 7.51 12.54
C THR A 175 -2.28 7.30 11.38
N CYS A 176 -1.95 6.39 10.48
CA CYS A 176 -2.82 6.04 9.36
C CYS A 176 -3.58 4.74 9.67
N GLN A 177 -4.90 4.79 9.56
CA GLN A 177 -5.80 3.66 9.70
C GLN A 177 -6.20 3.15 8.30
N PRO A 178 -5.72 1.98 7.85
CA PRO A 178 -6.14 1.42 6.57
C PRO A 178 -7.48 0.70 6.73
N ILE A 179 -8.44 1.11 5.92
CA ILE A 179 -9.78 0.54 5.79
C ILE A 179 -9.81 -0.31 4.52
N ILE A 180 -10.35 -1.51 4.58
CA ILE A 180 -10.45 -2.42 3.44
C ILE A 180 -11.84 -2.25 2.84
N GLY A 181 -11.90 -1.88 1.57
CA GLY A 181 -13.14 -1.76 0.82
C GLY A 181 -13.08 -2.50 -0.51
N TYR A 182 -14.18 -3.13 -0.88
CA TYR A 182 -14.37 -3.70 -2.21
C TYR A 182 -15.21 -2.76 -3.07
N LEU A 183 -14.66 -2.36 -4.22
CA LEU A 183 -15.23 -1.37 -5.13
C LEU A 183 -16.13 -2.00 -6.22
N GLY A 184 -16.29 -3.33 -6.24
CA GLY A 184 -16.93 -4.01 -7.36
C GLY A 184 -16.04 -4.03 -8.62
N SER A 185 -16.70 -4.04 -9.78
CA SER A 185 -16.04 -3.93 -11.10
C SER A 185 -15.69 -2.48 -11.41
N VAL A 186 -14.45 -2.25 -11.81
CA VAL A 186 -13.89 -0.93 -12.09
C VAL A 186 -13.31 -0.89 -13.50
N ASP A 187 -13.71 0.13 -14.28
CA ASP A 187 -13.01 0.51 -15.51
C ASP A 187 -12.12 1.73 -15.20
N VAL A 188 -10.84 1.47 -14.98
CA VAL A 188 -9.86 2.49 -14.57
C VAL A 188 -9.75 3.63 -15.59
N ASN A 189 -9.98 3.35 -16.88
CA ASN A 189 -9.87 4.37 -17.93
C ASN A 189 -11.07 5.34 -17.94
N ARG A 190 -12.15 5.01 -17.21
CA ARG A 190 -13.36 5.82 -17.08
C ARG A 190 -13.50 6.48 -15.72
N LEU A 191 -12.56 6.25 -14.80
CA LEU A 191 -12.56 6.93 -13.52
C LEU A 191 -12.18 8.40 -13.71
N GLU A 192 -13.07 9.29 -13.30
CA GLU A 192 -12.77 10.71 -13.17
C GLU A 192 -12.05 10.93 -11.83
N TYR A 193 -10.91 11.60 -11.84
CA TYR A 193 -10.16 11.91 -10.63
C TYR A 193 -9.83 13.40 -10.56
N ASN A 194 -9.67 13.92 -9.35
CA ASN A 194 -9.32 15.31 -9.11
C ASN A 194 -7.83 15.57 -9.47
N PRO A 195 -7.51 16.29 -10.56
CA PRO A 195 -6.13 16.47 -11.03
C PRO A 195 -5.26 17.32 -10.09
N LYS A 196 -5.87 18.04 -9.15
CA LYS A 196 -5.14 18.81 -8.13
C LYS A 196 -4.44 17.90 -7.13
N GLU A 197 -4.95 16.70 -6.93
CA GLU A 197 -4.51 15.77 -5.88
C GLU A 197 -3.99 14.47 -6.47
N VAL A 198 -4.61 13.99 -7.54
CA VAL A 198 -4.27 12.74 -8.23
C VAL A 198 -3.72 13.07 -9.61
N GLY A 199 -2.52 12.56 -9.90
CA GLY A 199 -1.89 12.66 -11.22
C GLY A 199 -2.14 11.44 -12.11
N ASP A 200 -2.50 10.29 -11.52
CA ASP A 200 -2.90 9.09 -12.25
C ASP A 200 -3.65 8.11 -11.33
N VAL A 201 -4.50 7.27 -11.92
CA VAL A 201 -5.20 6.17 -11.23
C VAL A 201 -4.87 4.88 -11.96
N PHE A 202 -4.47 3.84 -11.21
CA PHE A 202 -4.06 2.59 -11.80
C PHE A 202 -4.32 1.42 -10.84
N THR A 203 -4.34 0.21 -11.40
CA THR A 203 -4.49 -1.02 -10.61
C THR A 203 -3.25 -1.90 -10.76
N ILE A 204 -3.05 -2.77 -9.76
CA ILE A 204 -2.08 -3.87 -9.84
C ILE A 204 -2.82 -5.17 -9.53
N PRO A 205 -2.82 -6.16 -10.46
CA PRO A 205 -3.42 -7.46 -10.20
C PRO A 205 -2.74 -8.18 -9.02
N LEU A 206 -3.52 -8.93 -8.23
CA LEU A 206 -2.98 -9.64 -7.06
C LEU A 206 -1.84 -10.61 -7.43
N ARG A 207 -1.89 -11.24 -8.61
CA ARG A 207 -0.80 -12.10 -9.10
C ARG A 207 0.53 -11.37 -9.20
N TYR A 208 0.53 -10.11 -9.66
CA TYR A 208 1.74 -9.32 -9.83
C TYR A 208 2.32 -8.90 -8.47
N LEU A 209 1.46 -8.65 -7.48
CA LEU A 209 1.87 -8.34 -6.12
C LEU A 209 2.37 -9.58 -5.36
N CYS A 210 1.89 -10.78 -5.71
CA CYS A 210 2.33 -12.03 -5.12
C CYS A 210 3.62 -12.59 -5.74
N ASP A 211 3.94 -12.22 -6.99
CA ASP A 211 5.17 -12.66 -7.67
C ASP A 211 6.42 -12.13 -6.96
N GLU A 212 7.29 -13.05 -6.52
CA GLU A 212 8.54 -12.72 -5.85
C GLU A 212 9.52 -11.95 -6.75
N ASN A 213 9.43 -12.11 -8.07
CA ASN A 213 10.26 -11.38 -9.01
C ASN A 213 9.96 -9.88 -8.98
N ASN A 214 8.71 -9.53 -8.68
CA ASN A 214 8.21 -8.16 -8.55
C ASN A 214 8.34 -7.58 -7.14
N PHE A 215 8.99 -8.30 -6.22
CA PHE A 215 9.11 -7.90 -4.82
C PHE A 215 10.56 -7.65 -4.40
N ARG A 216 10.80 -6.51 -3.77
CA ARG A 216 12.06 -6.16 -3.09
C ARG A 216 11.74 -5.58 -1.72
N TYR A 217 12.77 -5.19 -0.99
CA TYR A 217 12.60 -4.43 0.25
C TYR A 217 13.76 -3.45 0.43
N THR A 218 13.48 -2.36 1.13
CA THR A 218 14.47 -1.34 1.50
C THR A 218 14.68 -1.38 2.99
N GLN A 219 15.95 -1.43 3.41
CA GLN A 219 16.33 -1.33 4.81
C GLN A 219 16.78 0.09 5.13
N PHE A 220 16.09 0.70 6.10
CA PHE A 220 16.47 1.98 6.68
C PHE A 220 17.33 1.74 7.91
N ARG A 221 18.40 2.50 8.04
CA ARG A 221 19.38 2.39 9.15
C ARG A 221 19.21 3.46 10.22
N THR A 222 18.26 4.36 10.07
CA THR A 222 17.99 5.44 11.03
C THR A 222 17.34 4.89 12.31
N GLY A 223 17.79 5.33 13.47
CA GLY A 223 17.27 4.89 14.77
C GLY A 223 17.50 3.40 15.01
N LYS A 224 16.44 2.65 15.38
CA LYS A 224 16.50 1.18 15.54
C LYS A 224 16.63 0.42 14.21
N GLY A 225 16.54 1.12 13.08
CA GLY A 225 16.44 0.53 11.75
C GLY A 225 15.09 -0.17 11.53
N TYR A 226 14.63 -0.20 10.28
CA TYR A 226 13.42 -0.90 9.89
C TYR A 226 13.49 -1.31 8.43
N VAL A 227 12.66 -2.27 8.02
CA VAL A 227 12.59 -2.71 6.62
C VAL A 227 11.18 -2.51 6.09
N ILE A 228 11.07 -2.01 4.86
CA ILE A 228 9.79 -1.82 4.19
C ILE A 228 9.81 -2.57 2.85
N PRO A 229 8.71 -3.25 2.49
CA PRO A 229 8.53 -3.88 1.17
C PRO A 229 8.53 -2.85 0.03
N VAL A 230 8.87 -3.32 -1.16
CA VAL A 230 8.83 -2.55 -2.41
C VAL A 230 8.27 -3.45 -3.50
N PHE A 231 7.17 -3.03 -4.13
CA PHE A 231 6.57 -3.74 -5.26
C PHE A 231 6.94 -3.03 -6.57
N LEU A 232 7.40 -3.80 -7.56
CA LEU A 232 7.98 -3.34 -8.82
C LEU A 232 7.21 -3.82 -10.07
N GLY A 233 6.15 -4.61 -9.91
CA GLY A 233 5.41 -5.25 -11.02
C GLY A 233 4.30 -4.43 -11.67
N GLY A 234 4.08 -3.18 -11.26
CA GLY A 234 3.04 -2.30 -11.81
C GLY A 234 3.60 -1.15 -12.63
N LYS A 235 2.71 -0.28 -13.13
CA LYS A 235 3.07 0.97 -13.82
C LYS A 235 4.00 1.85 -12.98
N TYR A 236 3.81 1.84 -11.66
CA TYR A 236 4.62 2.59 -10.70
C TYR A 236 5.11 1.69 -9.57
N LYS A 237 6.28 2.05 -9.02
CA LYS A 237 6.83 1.41 -7.83
C LYS A 237 5.97 1.75 -6.60
N VAL A 238 5.47 0.73 -5.91
CA VAL A 238 4.80 0.89 -4.61
C VAL A 238 5.80 0.70 -3.49
N TRP A 239 5.94 1.69 -2.61
CA TRP A 239 6.92 1.69 -1.51
C TRP A 239 6.37 2.48 -0.30
N GLY A 240 7.13 2.52 0.80
CA GLY A 240 6.77 3.31 1.98
C GLY A 240 5.57 2.75 2.74
N LEU A 241 4.75 3.65 3.28
CA LEU A 241 3.55 3.29 4.06
C LEU A 241 2.59 2.43 3.22
N THR A 242 2.35 2.84 1.97
CA THR A 242 1.49 2.11 1.01
C THR A 242 1.91 0.66 0.87
N ALA A 243 3.21 0.40 0.62
CA ALA A 243 3.70 -0.97 0.47
C ALA A 243 3.63 -1.77 1.77
N GLY A 244 3.84 -1.14 2.93
CA GLY A 244 3.68 -1.81 4.23
C GLY A 244 2.24 -2.28 4.46
N VAL A 245 1.25 -1.44 4.13
CA VAL A 245 -0.17 -1.79 4.18
C VAL A 245 -0.48 -2.92 3.19
N THR A 246 -0.03 -2.80 1.94
CA THR A 246 -0.20 -3.85 0.91
C THR A 246 0.37 -5.19 1.40
N HIS A 247 1.57 -5.19 1.99
CA HIS A 247 2.19 -6.41 2.50
C HIS A 247 1.39 -7.07 3.64
N ILE A 248 0.89 -6.28 4.59
CA ILE A 248 0.04 -6.78 5.69
C ILE A 248 -1.25 -7.36 5.13
N PHE A 249 -1.92 -6.63 4.24
CA PHE A 249 -3.19 -7.06 3.64
C PHE A 249 -3.03 -8.36 2.84
N LEU A 250 -2.03 -8.45 1.95
CA LEU A 250 -1.78 -9.66 1.16
C LEU A 250 -1.38 -10.86 2.01
N SER A 251 -0.61 -10.64 3.08
CA SER A 251 -0.24 -11.72 4.01
C SER A 251 -1.47 -12.31 4.73
N ALA A 252 -2.49 -11.50 4.99
CA ALA A 252 -3.73 -11.94 5.61
C ALA A 252 -4.73 -12.55 4.62
N LEU A 253 -4.86 -11.94 3.44
CA LEU A 253 -5.80 -12.35 2.40
C LEU A 253 -5.34 -13.65 1.71
N LEU A 254 -4.06 -13.75 1.37
CA LEU A 254 -3.50 -14.80 0.51
C LEU A 254 -2.33 -15.55 1.18
N PRO A 255 -2.47 -16.11 2.40
CA PRO A 255 -1.34 -16.70 3.13
C PRO A 255 -0.69 -17.90 2.43
N THR A 256 -1.42 -18.58 1.55
CA THR A 256 -0.93 -19.73 0.79
C THR A 256 -0.20 -19.32 -0.49
N ILE A 257 -0.48 -18.15 -1.05
CA ILE A 257 0.08 -17.67 -2.33
C ILE A 257 1.13 -16.56 -2.12
N TYR A 258 0.86 -15.61 -1.21
CA TYR A 258 1.77 -14.52 -0.90
C TYR A 258 2.92 -15.02 0.00
N LYS A 259 4.08 -15.29 -0.62
CA LYS A 259 5.29 -15.81 0.07
C LYS A 259 6.37 -14.78 0.33
N ASN A 260 6.17 -13.54 -0.13
CA ASN A 260 7.11 -12.46 0.02
C ASN A 260 7.42 -12.18 1.50
N LYS A 261 8.70 -12.25 1.87
CA LYS A 261 9.18 -11.98 3.23
C LYS A 261 10.09 -10.76 3.25
N VAL A 262 9.97 -10.01 4.34
CA VAL A 262 10.82 -8.86 4.64
C VAL A 262 11.82 -9.27 5.71
N HIS A 263 13.12 -9.21 5.42
CA HIS A 263 14.17 -9.64 6.34
C HIS A 263 15.04 -8.46 6.77
N TYR A 264 15.15 -8.23 8.08
CA TYR A 264 16.11 -7.26 8.63
C TYR A 264 17.51 -7.85 8.66
N ILE A 265 18.45 -7.24 7.92
CA ILE A 265 19.85 -7.65 7.92
C ILE A 265 20.59 -6.84 8.98
N LYS A 266 21.04 -7.50 10.06
CA LYS A 266 21.83 -6.82 11.10
C LYS A 266 23.15 -6.32 10.50
N PRO A 267 23.57 -5.07 10.79
CA PRO A 267 24.88 -4.60 10.38
C PRO A 267 25.98 -5.50 10.94
N ILE A 268 26.94 -5.89 10.09
CA ILE A 268 28.17 -6.54 10.54
C ILE A 268 28.96 -5.49 11.32
N LYS A 269 29.23 -5.78 12.59
CA LYS A 269 30.16 -4.97 13.39
C LYS A 269 31.57 -5.37 12.97
N PHE A 270 32.32 -4.41 12.44
CA PHE A 270 33.77 -4.54 12.23
C PHE A 270 34.50 -4.14 13.51
#